data_AF-A0A2J4JSC4-F1
#
_entry.id   AF-A0A2J4JSC4-F1
#
_cell.length_a   1.000
_cell.length_b   1.000
_cell.length_c   1.000
_cell.angle_alpha   90.00
_cell.angle_beta   90.00
_cell.angle_gamma   90.00
#
_symmetry.space_group_name_H-M   'P 1'
#
loop_
_entity.id
_entity.type
_entity.pdbx_description
1 polymer ?
#
loop_
_entity_poly.entity_id
_entity_poly.type
_entity_poly.pdbx_seq_one_letter_code
_entity_poly.pdbx_strand_id
1 'polypeptide(L)'
;MAIFEKTIRNKNFDKLLRKLENEIPDSSWSADLEAGSDFKEGDARCSVRVFERYSMMGGNRLSLTLTLFQNADSPIRLSAITAGGSQAVFFKVNTLGEESFLNDVKNLLEEILEE
;
A
#
# COMPACT_ATOMS: atom_id res chain seq x y z
N MET A 1 -0.69 -1.45 13.45
CA MET A 1 -0.88 -2.09 12.12
C MET A 1 -2.25 -1.71 11.62
N ALA A 2 -2.33 -1.13 10.43
CA ALA A 2 -3.59 -0.67 9.86
C ALA A 2 -3.83 -1.27 8.47
N ILE A 3 -5.10 -1.41 8.11
CA ILE A 3 -5.55 -2.09 6.89
C ILE A 3 -6.56 -1.19 6.18
N PHE A 4 -6.38 -1.01 4.88
CA PHE A 4 -7.33 -0.35 3.99
C PHE A 4 -7.68 -1.29 2.83
N GLU A 5 -8.97 -1.43 2.54
CA GLU A 5 -9.46 -2.27 1.44
C GLU A 5 -10.43 -1.49 0.56
N LYS A 6 -10.31 -1.65 -0.76
CA LYS A 6 -11.21 -1.00 -1.73
C LYS A 6 -11.51 -1.93 -2.89
N THR A 7 -12.75 -1.89 -3.35
CA THR A 7 -13.16 -2.53 -4.61
C THR A 7 -13.16 -1.48 -5.71
N ILE A 8 -12.37 -1.70 -6.75
CA ILE A 8 -12.15 -0.76 -7.85
C ILE A 8 -12.81 -1.33 -9.10
N ARG A 9 -13.77 -0.59 -9.65
CA ARG A 9 -14.52 -0.95 -10.85
C ARG A 9 -14.00 -0.16 -12.06
N ASN A 10 -14.17 -0.71 -13.25
CA ASN A 10 -13.91 -0.01 -14.53
C ASN A 10 -12.47 0.50 -14.71
N LYS A 11 -11.48 -0.09 -14.02
CA LYS A 11 -10.05 0.20 -14.21
C LYS A 11 -9.36 -1.04 -14.76
N ASN A 12 -8.31 -0.83 -15.53
CA ASN A 12 -7.43 -1.91 -15.99
C ASN A 12 -6.35 -2.17 -14.93
N PHE A 13 -6.16 -3.43 -14.56
CA PHE A 13 -5.24 -3.84 -13.49
C PHE A 13 -3.80 -3.43 -13.75
N ASP A 14 -3.28 -3.66 -14.95
CA ASP A 14 -1.87 -3.42 -15.25
C ASP A 14 -1.57 -1.92 -15.30
N LYS A 15 -2.52 -1.13 -15.80
CA LYS A 15 -2.46 0.34 -15.75
C LYS A 15 -2.51 0.84 -14.31
N LEU A 16 -3.42 0.31 -13.50
CA LEU A 16 -3.54 0.70 -12.09
C LEU A 16 -2.28 0.32 -11.30
N LEU A 17 -1.76 -0.88 -11.50
CA LEU A 17 -0.54 -1.34 -10.83
C LEU A 17 0.65 -0.44 -11.16
N ARG A 18 0.86 -0.13 -12.44
CA ARG A 18 1.91 0.82 -12.87
C ARG A 18 1.70 2.22 -12.31
N LYS A 19 0.45 2.68 -12.22
CA LYS A 19 0.13 3.98 -11.61
C LYS A 19 0.56 4.00 -10.15
N LEU A 20 0.19 2.97 -9.37
CA LEU A 20 0.58 2.83 -7.96
C LEU A 20 2.10 2.70 -7.78
N GLU A 21 2.79 1.96 -8.66
CA GLU A 21 4.26 1.83 -8.63
C GLU A 21 4.99 3.16 -8.84
N ASN A 22 4.42 4.09 -9.62
CA ASN A 22 5.04 5.38 -9.90
C ASN A 22 4.62 6.46 -8.89
N GLU A 23 3.33 6.58 -8.61
CA GLU A 23 2.80 7.70 -7.82
C GLU A 23 3.06 7.56 -6.32
N ILE A 24 3.20 6.34 -5.80
CA ILE A 24 3.51 6.15 -4.37
C ILE A 24 4.93 6.65 -4.05
N PRO A 25 5.97 6.28 -4.81
CA PRO A 25 7.31 6.86 -4.63
C PRO A 25 7.35 8.37 -4.90
N ASP A 26 6.68 8.85 -5.95
CA ASP A 26 6.67 10.26 -6.34
C ASP A 26 5.82 11.15 -5.41
N SER A 27 4.98 10.55 -4.56
CA SER A 27 4.18 11.28 -3.58
C SER A 27 5.02 11.92 -2.47
N SER A 28 4.39 12.80 -1.70
CA SER A 28 4.96 13.39 -0.49
C SER A 28 5.39 12.36 0.58
N TRP A 29 5.02 11.09 0.38
CA TRP A 29 5.41 10.00 1.24
C TRP A 29 6.84 9.51 1.01
N SER A 30 7.38 9.66 -0.21
CA SER A 30 8.76 9.28 -0.59
C SER A 30 9.14 7.88 -0.09
N ALA A 31 8.36 6.87 -0.50
CA ALA A 31 8.62 5.47 -0.19
C ALA A 31 9.26 4.77 -1.40
N ASP A 32 10.28 3.95 -1.16
CA ASP A 32 10.94 3.18 -2.21
C ASP A 32 10.20 1.87 -2.45
N LEU A 33 10.06 1.47 -3.72
CA LEU A 33 9.58 0.14 -4.06
C LEU A 33 10.69 -0.88 -3.76
N GLU A 34 10.52 -1.66 -2.69
CA GLU A 34 11.52 -2.61 -2.20
C GLU A 34 11.40 -3.98 -2.87
N ALA A 35 10.17 -4.45 -3.06
CA ALA A 35 9.92 -5.76 -3.63
C ALA A 35 8.56 -5.82 -4.33
N GLY A 36 8.47 -6.71 -5.32
CA GLY A 36 7.24 -7.03 -6.02
C GLY A 36 7.12 -8.52 -6.27
N SER A 37 5.89 -9.01 -6.30
CA SER A 37 5.57 -10.38 -6.72
C SER A 37 4.28 -10.39 -7.52
N ASP A 38 4.32 -11.00 -8.69
CA ASP A 38 3.16 -11.17 -9.56
C ASP A 38 2.94 -12.67 -9.78
N PHE A 39 1.73 -13.14 -9.46
CA PHE A 39 1.38 -14.55 -9.61
C PHE A 39 -0.07 -14.71 -10.03
N LYS A 40 -0.38 -15.87 -10.62
CA LYS A 40 -1.69 -16.18 -11.19
C LYS A 40 -2.03 -17.66 -11.02
N GLU A 41 -3.32 -17.93 -10.89
CA GLU A 41 -3.90 -19.28 -10.89
C GLU A 41 -5.22 -19.24 -11.66
N GLY A 42 -5.28 -19.97 -12.79
CA GLY A 42 -6.40 -19.85 -13.72
C GLY A 42 -6.57 -18.40 -14.21
N ASP A 43 -7.78 -17.87 -14.10
CA ASP A 43 -8.12 -16.49 -14.44
C ASP A 43 -7.88 -15.51 -13.28
N ALA A 44 -7.49 -16.00 -12.10
CA ALA A 44 -7.15 -15.17 -10.96
C ALA A 44 -5.71 -14.68 -11.07
N ARG A 45 -5.51 -13.37 -10.88
CA ARG A 45 -4.20 -12.74 -10.80
C ARG A 45 -4.06 -11.94 -9.52
N CYS A 46 -2.84 -11.92 -9.00
CA CYS A 46 -2.47 -11.19 -7.80
C CYS A 46 -1.12 -10.51 -8.00
N SER A 47 -1.04 -9.24 -7.59
CA SER A 47 0.19 -8.46 -7.58
C SER A 47 0.40 -7.89 -6.19
N VAL A 48 1.57 -8.19 -5.60
CA VAL A 48 2.00 -7.68 -4.30
C VAL A 48 3.14 -6.71 -4.51
N ARG A 49 3.09 -5.56 -3.85
CA ARG A 49 4.15 -4.54 -3.83
C ARG A 49 4.46 -4.16 -2.41
N VAL A 50 5.74 -4.17 -2.05
CA VAL A 50 6.24 -3.73 -0.77
C VAL A 50 6.97 -2.42 -0.98
N PHE A 51 6.47 -1.37 -0.35
CA PHE A 51 7.11 -0.07 -0.28
C PHE A 51 7.69 0.12 1.11
N GLU A 52 8.85 0.75 1.23
CA GLU A 52 9.40 1.11 2.53
C GLU A 52 9.81 2.59 2.58
N ARG A 53 9.65 3.17 3.76
CA ARG A 53 10.06 4.54 4.07
C ARG A 53 10.92 4.53 5.31
N TYR A 54 12.05 5.22 5.23
CA TYR A 54 12.84 5.57 6.41
C TYR A 54 12.22 6.76 7.15
N SER A 55 11.75 6.54 8.38
CA SER A 55 11.31 7.63 9.25
C SER A 55 12.50 8.16 10.04
N MET A 56 13.05 9.30 9.59
CA MET A 56 14.17 9.97 10.28
C MET A 56 13.79 10.45 11.70
N MET A 57 12.51 10.71 11.98
CA MET A 57 12.05 11.17 13.30
C MET A 57 11.99 10.06 14.37
N GLY A 58 12.33 8.81 14.04
CA GLY A 58 12.29 7.71 15.02
C GLY A 58 13.27 6.57 14.81
N GLY A 59 14.17 6.64 13.82
CA GLY A 59 15.10 5.54 13.51
C GLY A 59 14.41 4.24 13.05
N ASN A 60 13.15 4.32 12.65
CA ASN A 60 12.31 3.17 12.31
C ASN A 60 12.01 3.13 10.80
N ARG A 61 11.91 1.91 10.26
CA ARG A 61 11.47 1.63 8.89
C ARG A 61 9.98 1.34 8.91
N LEU A 62 9.19 2.07 8.13
CA LEU A 62 7.77 1.80 7.91
C LEU A 62 7.63 1.11 6.56
N SER A 63 6.80 0.08 6.49
CA SER A 63 6.49 -0.62 5.25
C SER A 63 5.00 -0.52 4.93
N LEU A 64 4.71 -0.50 3.63
CA LEU A 64 3.38 -0.68 3.07
C LEU A 64 3.41 -1.88 2.14
N THR A 65 2.51 -2.83 2.37
CA THR A 65 2.22 -3.89 1.44
C THR A 65 0.92 -3.59 0.71
N LEU A 66 0.98 -3.43 -0.61
CA LEU A 66 -0.19 -3.38 -1.49
C LEU A 66 -0.40 -4.72 -2.15
N THR A 67 -1.64 -5.18 -2.15
CA THR A 67 -2.08 -6.38 -2.86
C THR A 67 -3.23 -6.00 -3.79
N LEU A 68 -3.04 -6.20 -5.09
CA LEU A 68 -4.12 -6.14 -6.08
C LEU A 68 -4.50 -7.55 -6.45
N PHE A 69 -5.79 -7.85 -6.43
CA PHE A 69 -6.35 -9.13 -6.82
C PHE A 69 -7.49 -8.93 -7.82
N GLN A 70 -7.53 -9.75 -8.85
CA GLN A 70 -8.62 -9.75 -9.82
C GLN A 70 -8.85 -11.18 -10.34
N ASN A 71 -10.10 -11.60 -10.42
CA ASN A 71 -10.48 -12.87 -11.04
C ASN A 71 -11.24 -12.63 -12.35
N ALA A 72 -10.64 -13.02 -13.48
CA ALA A 72 -11.17 -12.74 -14.81
C ALA A 72 -11.55 -11.24 -14.94
N ASP A 73 -12.79 -10.97 -15.34
CA ASP A 73 -13.34 -9.62 -15.51
C ASP A 73 -13.97 -9.06 -14.22
N SER A 74 -13.74 -9.69 -13.06
CA SER A 74 -14.22 -9.15 -11.79
C SER A 74 -13.64 -7.76 -11.53
N PRO A 75 -14.29 -6.93 -10.69
CA PRO A 75 -13.65 -5.74 -10.14
C PRO A 75 -12.30 -6.09 -9.48
N ILE A 76 -11.38 -5.12 -9.49
CA ILE A 76 -10.10 -5.25 -8.81
C ILE A 76 -10.34 -5.07 -7.31
N ARG A 77 -9.77 -5.95 -6.50
CA ARG A 77 -9.71 -5.83 -5.05
C ARG A 77 -8.33 -5.32 -4.67
N LEU A 78 -8.28 -4.23 -3.93
CA LEU A 78 -7.04 -3.69 -3.37
C LEU A 78 -7.05 -3.88 -1.85
N SER A 79 -5.95 -4.37 -1.30
CA SER A 79 -5.66 -4.38 0.14
C SER A 79 -4.32 -3.70 0.38
N ALA A 80 -4.29 -2.77 1.32
CA ALA A 80 -3.13 -1.99 1.72
C ALA A 80 -2.90 -2.20 3.22
N ILE A 81 -1.74 -2.72 3.60
CA ILE A 81 -1.39 -3.02 4.99
C ILE A 81 -0.11 -2.28 5.35
N THR A 82 -0.16 -1.52 6.44
CA THR A 82 1.00 -0.82 6.98
C THR A 82 1.61 -1.57 8.16
N ALA A 83 2.94 -1.68 8.17
CA ALA A 83 3.70 -2.27 9.26
C ALA A 83 4.90 -1.38 9.64
N GLY A 84 5.32 -1.43 10.90
CA GLY A 84 6.49 -0.70 11.40
C GLY A 84 7.54 -1.67 11.94
N GLY A 85 8.81 -1.43 11.57
CA GLY A 85 9.96 -2.19 12.05
C GLY A 85 10.19 -1.97 13.55
N SER A 86 10.19 -3.07 14.30
CA SER A 86 10.41 -3.09 15.74
C SER A 86 11.90 -3.25 16.06
N GLN A 87 12.62 -2.13 16.21
CA GLN A 87 13.87 -2.09 16.98
C GLN A 87 13.71 -1.31 18.29
N ALA A 88 12.48 -1.16 18.78
CA ALA A 88 12.20 -0.87 20.18
C ALA A 88 10.76 -1.28 20.50
N VAL A 89 10.59 -2.13 21.50
CA VAL A 89 9.31 -2.52 22.09
C VAL A 89 8.73 -1.38 22.96
N PHE A 90 8.88 -0.14 22.52
CA PHE A 90 8.31 1.08 23.08
C PHE A 90 7.64 1.76 21.87
N PHE A 91 6.32 1.72 21.70
CA PHE A 91 5.39 2.44 22.54
C PHE A 91 3.98 1.85 22.40
N LYS A 92 3.46 1.31 23.51
CA LYS A 92 2.03 1.07 23.76
C LYS A 92 1.25 2.37 24.01
N VAL A 93 1.80 3.51 23.60
CA VAL A 93 1.23 4.86 23.75
C VAL A 93 1.61 5.64 22.49
N ASN A 94 0.76 5.57 21.46
CA ASN A 94 0.53 6.62 20.44
C ASN A 94 -0.45 6.10 19.38
N THR A 95 -1.66 5.75 19.81
CA THR A 95 -2.79 5.43 18.92
C THR A 95 -3.10 6.57 17.94
N LEU A 96 -2.65 7.81 18.24
CA LEU A 96 -2.79 8.99 17.37
C LEU A 96 -1.84 9.00 16.17
N GLY A 97 -0.63 8.44 16.28
CA GLY A 97 0.38 8.49 15.21
C GLY A 97 0.14 7.45 14.12
N GLU A 98 -0.31 6.25 14.51
CA GLU A 98 -0.67 5.19 13.55
C GLU A 98 -1.94 5.54 12.75
N GLU A 99 -2.94 6.16 13.39
CA GLU A 99 -4.14 6.65 12.68
C GLU A 99 -3.80 7.77 11.71
N SER A 100 -2.91 8.70 12.06
CA SER A 100 -2.42 9.72 11.12
C SER A 100 -1.76 9.07 9.90
N PHE A 101 -0.91 8.06 10.13
CA PHE A 101 -0.24 7.36 9.03
C PHE A 101 -1.20 6.60 8.12
N LEU A 102 -2.19 5.92 8.71
CA LEU A 102 -3.24 5.26 7.94
C LEU A 102 -4.04 6.28 7.12
N ASN A 103 -4.40 7.42 7.72
CA ASN A 103 -5.14 8.46 7.02
C ASN A 103 -4.34 9.03 5.86
N ASP A 104 -3.03 9.24 6.02
CA ASP A 104 -2.17 9.73 4.95
C ASP A 104 -2.10 8.72 3.77
N VAL A 105 -1.87 7.44 4.07
CA VAL A 105 -1.85 6.38 3.05
C VAL A 105 -3.23 6.22 2.39
N LYS A 106 -4.30 6.31 3.17
CA LYS A 106 -5.66 6.23 2.66
C LYS A 106 -5.97 7.39 1.73
N ASN A 107 -5.65 8.62 2.13
CA ASN A 107 -5.87 9.82 1.32
C ASN A 107 -5.09 9.74 0.01
N LEU A 108 -3.82 9.32 0.06
CA LEU A 108 -2.99 9.09 -1.12
C LEU A 108 -3.64 8.04 -2.04
N LEU A 109 -4.04 6.89 -1.50
CA LEU A 109 -4.70 5.86 -2.31
C LEU A 109 -6.05 6.32 -2.85
N GLU A 110 -6.81 7.14 -2.12
CA GLU A 110 -8.07 7.70 -2.61
C GLU A 110 -7.84 8.66 -3.77
N GLU A 111 -6.86 9.56 -3.67
CA GLU A 111 -6.45 10.47 -4.75
C GLU A 111 -6.06 9.71 -6.02
N ILE A 112 -5.15 8.74 -5.90
CA ILE A 112 -4.68 7.91 -7.04
C ILE A 112 -5.84 7.17 -7.71
N LEU A 113 -6.83 6.72 -6.93
CA LEU A 113 -7.93 5.87 -7.39
C LEU A 113 -9.14 6.66 -7.95
N GLU A 114 -9.33 7.91 -7.55
CA GLU A 114 -10.44 8.77 -8.01
C GLU A 114 -10.19 9.39 -9.38
N GLU A 115 -8.94 9.51 -9.79
CA GLU A 115 -8.49 9.83 -11.16
C GLU A 115 -8.59 8.64 -12.12
#